data_AF-A0AAQ4CV19-F1
#
_entry.id   AF-A0AAQ4CV19-F1
#
_cell.length_a   1.000
_cell.length_b   1.000
_cell.length_c   1.000
_cell.angle_alpha   90.00
_cell.angle_beta   90.00
_cell.angle_gamma   90.00
#
_symmetry.space_group_name_H-M   'P 1'
#
loop_
_entity.id
_entity.type
_entity.pdbx_description
1 polymer ?
#
loop_
_entity_poly.entity_id
_entity_poly.type
_entity_poly.pdbx_seq_one_letter_code
_entity_poly.pdbx_strand_id
1 'polypeptide(L)'
;MVVFDEAQYLRYSTVGIKPLLAHVYDYLKNITLIFTGSEVGLLHDFIGINDSSSDFYGRYYVSIELKPFNDEKSKEFLKAGFKELGINVNEKIINKAVSELDGIVGWLVYFGKLYVDKGEDALDEVKSLGAKIVKKELDEAFSRSPYYTLIMKAIATLGKARWKNIVNYVIAQTGRKVTNATISRDLKNLIKMGFVEKEGNEYKIADPIIRYTVLEEY
;
A
#
# COMPACT_ATOMS: atom_id res chain seq x y z
N MET A 1 2.19 -27.45 -2.30
CA MET A 1 1.81 -26.06 -2.06
C MET A 1 2.33 -25.22 -3.21
N VAL A 2 1.51 -24.33 -3.75
CA VAL A 2 1.88 -23.39 -4.81
C VAL A 2 1.57 -22.00 -4.31
N VAL A 3 2.54 -21.10 -4.40
CA VAL A 3 2.41 -19.71 -3.94
C VAL A 3 2.47 -18.79 -5.14
N PHE A 4 1.45 -17.95 -5.30
CA PHE A 4 1.41 -16.88 -6.28
C PHE A 4 1.68 -15.58 -5.56
N ASP A 5 2.88 -15.05 -5.79
CA ASP A 5 3.26 -13.74 -5.26
C ASP A 5 2.70 -12.62 -6.14
N GLU A 6 2.16 -11.57 -5.53
CA GLU A 6 1.48 -10.45 -6.20
C GLU A 6 0.44 -10.91 -7.23
N ALA A 7 -0.41 -11.84 -6.80
CA ALA A 7 -1.35 -12.56 -7.65
C ALA A 7 -2.37 -11.66 -8.36
N GLN A 8 -2.57 -10.42 -7.89
CA GLN A 8 -3.42 -9.46 -8.56
C GLN A 8 -2.95 -9.13 -9.99
N TYR A 9 -1.67 -9.31 -10.33
CA TYR A 9 -1.17 -9.09 -11.69
C TYR A 9 -1.62 -10.18 -12.66
N LEU A 10 -2.06 -11.35 -12.17
CA LEU A 10 -2.65 -12.40 -13.00
C LEU A 10 -3.93 -11.93 -13.71
N ARG A 11 -4.55 -10.83 -13.26
CA ARG A 11 -5.67 -10.18 -13.96
C ARG A 11 -5.32 -9.70 -15.37
N TYR A 12 -4.04 -9.48 -15.65
CA TYR A 12 -3.54 -9.10 -16.98
C TYR A 12 -3.21 -10.29 -17.87
N SER A 13 -3.30 -11.52 -17.34
CA SER A 13 -3.12 -12.73 -18.13
C SER A 13 -4.23 -12.84 -19.17
N THR A 14 -3.85 -13.06 -20.42
CA THR A 14 -4.77 -13.38 -21.52
C THR A 14 -5.22 -14.84 -21.51
N VAL A 15 -4.57 -15.67 -20.69
CA VAL A 15 -4.90 -17.09 -20.53
C VAL A 15 -5.95 -17.21 -19.42
N GLY A 16 -6.94 -18.11 -19.60
CA GLY A 16 -7.96 -18.45 -18.61
C GLY A 16 -7.36 -19.09 -17.36
N ILE A 17 -6.66 -18.28 -16.56
CA ILE A 17 -5.96 -18.71 -15.35
C ILE A 17 -6.94 -19.02 -14.21
N LYS A 18 -8.06 -18.31 -14.13
CA LYS A 18 -9.07 -18.57 -13.09
C LYS A 18 -9.71 -19.96 -13.24
N PRO A 19 -10.15 -20.40 -14.43
CA PRO A 19 -10.63 -21.77 -14.62
C PRO A 19 -9.58 -22.83 -14.25
N LEU A 20 -8.30 -22.60 -14.60
CA LEU A 20 -7.22 -23.52 -14.25
C LEU A 20 -7.06 -23.64 -12.74
N LEU A 21 -7.00 -22.52 -12.03
CA LEU A 21 -6.84 -22.50 -10.57
C LEU A 21 -8.07 -23.07 -9.85
N ALA A 22 -9.28 -22.82 -10.37
CA ALA A 22 -10.51 -23.44 -9.87
C ALA A 22 -10.48 -24.97 -10.05
N HIS A 23 -10.02 -25.45 -11.21
CA HIS A 23 -9.81 -26.89 -11.42
C HIS A 23 -8.77 -27.47 -10.46
N VAL A 24 -7.67 -26.78 -10.21
CA VAL A 24 -6.67 -27.21 -9.21
C VAL A 24 -7.30 -27.31 -7.83
N TYR A 25 -8.10 -26.32 -7.43
CA TYR A 25 -8.80 -26.31 -6.15
C TYR A 25 -9.76 -27.51 -6.01
N ASP A 26 -10.55 -27.80 -7.06
CA ASP A 26 -11.61 -28.82 -7.00
C ASP A 26 -11.06 -30.25 -7.05
N TYR A 27 -10.04 -30.50 -7.87
CA TYR A 27 -9.60 -31.86 -8.20
C TYR A 27 -8.28 -32.27 -7.55
N LEU A 28 -7.39 -31.32 -7.24
CA LEU A 28 -6.04 -31.63 -6.76
C LEU A 28 -5.91 -31.45 -5.24
N LYS A 29 -6.47 -32.40 -4.49
CA LYS A 29 -6.55 -32.39 -3.00
C LYS A 29 -5.22 -32.23 -2.27
N ASN A 30 -4.10 -32.56 -2.93
CA ASN A 30 -2.75 -32.45 -2.35
C ASN A 30 -2.06 -31.11 -2.67
N ILE A 31 -2.79 -30.17 -3.29
CA ILE A 31 -2.26 -28.85 -3.67
C ILE A 31 -3.00 -27.76 -2.91
N THR A 32 -2.27 -27.08 -2.02
CA THR A 32 -2.70 -25.81 -1.43
C THR A 32 -2.26 -24.65 -2.30
N LEU A 33 -3.19 -23.79 -2.68
CA LEU A 33 -2.94 -22.52 -3.37
C LEU A 33 -2.85 -21.40 -2.35
N ILE A 34 -1.80 -20.59 -2.41
CA ILE A 34 -1.63 -19.38 -1.61
C ILE A 34 -1.49 -18.20 -2.56
N PHE A 35 -2.26 -17.15 -2.32
CA PHE A 35 -2.20 -15.90 -3.05
C PHE A 35 -1.78 -14.78 -2.10
N THR A 36 -0.72 -14.07 -2.44
CA THR A 36 -0.35 -12.82 -1.77
C THR A 36 -0.68 -11.64 -2.71
N GLY A 37 -0.79 -10.45 -2.14
CA GLY A 37 -0.96 -9.24 -2.93
C GLY A 37 -0.93 -7.99 -2.06
N SER A 38 -0.10 -7.02 -2.45
CA SER A 38 -0.05 -5.69 -1.84
C SER A 38 -1.28 -4.85 -2.22
N GLU A 39 -1.79 -4.99 -3.45
CA GLU A 39 -3.04 -4.35 -3.90
C GLU A 39 -4.27 -5.20 -3.51
N VAL A 40 -4.58 -5.30 -2.21
CA VAL A 40 -5.62 -6.20 -1.65
C VAL A 40 -6.97 -6.05 -2.37
N GLY A 41 -7.41 -4.82 -2.66
CA GLY A 41 -8.67 -4.57 -3.36
C GLY A 41 -8.67 -5.13 -4.79
N LEU A 42 -7.53 -5.07 -5.47
CA LEU A 42 -7.38 -5.60 -6.82
C LEU A 42 -7.19 -7.12 -6.84
N LEU A 43 -6.58 -7.70 -5.81
CA LEU A 43 -6.56 -9.14 -5.61
C LEU A 43 -7.97 -9.68 -5.38
N HIS A 44 -8.77 -9.03 -4.53
CA HIS A 44 -10.17 -9.42 -4.32
C HIS A 44 -11.01 -9.31 -5.60
N ASP A 45 -10.83 -8.25 -6.39
CA ASP A 45 -11.48 -8.13 -7.70
C ASP A 45 -11.06 -9.26 -8.65
N PHE A 46 -9.78 -9.63 -8.65
CA PHE A 46 -9.27 -10.72 -9.47
C PHE A 46 -9.88 -12.07 -9.05
N ILE A 47 -9.90 -12.40 -7.76
CA ILE A 47 -10.47 -13.67 -7.31
C ILE A 47 -12.01 -13.67 -7.49
N GLY A 48 -12.66 -12.53 -7.27
CA GLY A 48 -14.11 -12.38 -7.51
C GLY A 48 -14.97 -13.24 -6.58
N ILE A 49 -14.57 -13.42 -5.33
CA ILE A 49 -15.23 -14.35 -4.39
C ILE A 49 -16.70 -13.98 -4.13
N ASN A 50 -17.03 -12.68 -4.23
CA ASN A 50 -18.39 -12.17 -4.04
C ASN A 50 -19.18 -12.02 -5.35
N ASP A 51 -18.61 -12.45 -6.48
CA ASP A 51 -19.23 -12.40 -7.80
C ASP A 51 -19.72 -13.80 -8.18
N SER A 52 -21.04 -13.98 -8.30
CA SER A 52 -21.64 -15.26 -8.67
C SER A 52 -21.22 -15.78 -10.04
N SER A 53 -20.64 -14.93 -10.89
CA SER A 53 -20.09 -15.32 -12.19
C SER A 53 -18.62 -15.74 -12.14
N SER A 54 -17.94 -15.58 -11.00
CA SER A 54 -16.53 -15.95 -10.84
C SER A 54 -16.34 -17.46 -10.71
N ASP A 55 -15.29 -17.97 -11.34
CA ASP A 55 -14.82 -19.35 -11.20
C ASP A 55 -14.45 -19.72 -9.76
N PHE A 56 -14.28 -18.77 -8.84
CA PHE A 56 -14.01 -19.03 -7.42
C PHE A 56 -15.20 -18.83 -6.49
N TYR A 57 -16.37 -18.46 -7.03
CA TYR A 57 -17.55 -18.22 -6.22
C TYR A 57 -17.93 -19.46 -5.39
N GLY A 58 -18.27 -19.24 -4.11
CA GLY A 58 -18.69 -20.30 -3.19
C GLY A 58 -17.58 -21.23 -2.68
N ARG A 59 -16.32 -21.06 -3.12
CA ARG A 59 -15.18 -21.85 -2.62
C ARG A 59 -14.66 -21.28 -1.31
N TYR A 60 -14.40 -22.18 -0.36
CA TYR A 60 -13.85 -21.82 0.94
C TYR A 60 -12.39 -21.37 0.82
N TYR A 61 -12.03 -20.32 1.54
CA TYR A 61 -10.67 -19.80 1.62
C TYR A 61 -10.41 -19.22 3.01
N VAL A 62 -9.13 -19.14 3.38
CA VAL A 62 -8.69 -18.45 4.59
C VAL A 62 -8.00 -17.16 4.17
N SER A 63 -8.40 -16.05 4.77
CA SER A 63 -7.79 -14.73 4.54
C SER A 63 -6.93 -14.36 5.74
N ILE A 64 -5.67 -14.02 5.49
CA ILE A 64 -4.75 -13.48 6.49
C ILE A 64 -4.41 -12.06 6.06
N GLU A 65 -4.89 -11.08 6.81
CA GLU A 65 -4.59 -9.67 6.57
C GLU A 65 -3.42 -9.24 7.45
N LEU A 66 -2.33 -8.79 6.83
CA LEU A 66 -1.20 -8.20 7.54
C LEU A 66 -1.41 -6.69 7.60
N LYS A 67 -1.42 -6.14 8.81
CA LYS A 67 -1.55 -4.70 9.06
C LYS A 67 -0.21 -4.13 9.53
N PRO A 68 0.04 -2.82 9.31
CA PRO A 68 1.12 -2.13 9.98
C PRO A 68 1.07 -2.37 11.49
N PHE A 69 2.24 -2.39 12.11
CA PHE A 69 2.32 -2.47 13.56
C PHE A 69 1.76 -1.20 14.19
N ASN A 70 1.13 -1.35 15.35
CA ASN A 70 0.81 -0.17 16.16
C ASN A 70 2.10 0.42 16.76
N ASP A 71 2.01 1.61 17.34
CA ASP A 71 3.15 2.31 17.93
C ASP A 71 3.94 1.44 18.91
N GLU A 72 3.26 0.76 19.82
CA GLU A 72 3.89 -0.07 20.86
C GLU A 72 4.68 -1.23 20.24
N LYS A 73 4.05 -2.00 19.35
CA LYS A 73 4.67 -3.12 18.66
C LYS A 73 5.82 -2.68 17.75
N SER A 74 5.70 -1.52 17.13
CA SER A 74 6.77 -0.94 16.31
C SER A 74 8.01 -0.59 17.15
N LYS A 75 7.81 -0.01 18.34
CA LYS A 75 8.90 0.29 19.29
C LYS A 75 9.54 -0.99 19.80
N GLU A 76 8.73 -1.99 20.20
CA GLU A 76 9.23 -3.29 20.64
C GLU A 76 10.04 -3.99 19.56
N PHE A 77 9.54 -3.97 18.31
CA PHE A 77 10.21 -4.55 17.16
C PHE A 77 11.61 -3.94 16.93
N LEU A 78 11.70 -2.60 16.91
CA LEU A 78 12.99 -1.91 16.76
C LEU A 78 13.93 -2.19 17.95
N LYS A 79 13.41 -2.12 19.18
CA LYS A 79 14.20 -2.41 20.40
C LYS A 79 14.77 -3.83 20.40
N ALA A 80 13.98 -4.81 19.98
CA ALA A 80 14.41 -6.20 19.86
C ALA A 80 15.56 -6.31 18.84
N GLY A 81 15.39 -5.72 17.65
CA GLY A 81 16.44 -5.73 16.62
C GLY A 81 17.74 -5.06 17.07
N PHE A 82 17.67 -3.88 17.71
CA PHE A 82 18.88 -3.23 18.23
C PHE A 82 19.53 -4.01 19.38
N LYS A 83 18.74 -4.66 20.24
CA LYS A 83 19.24 -5.51 21.30
C LYS A 83 20.01 -6.73 20.77
N GLU A 84 19.53 -7.35 19.69
CA GLU A 84 20.23 -8.46 19.02
C GLU A 84 21.60 -8.03 18.47
N LEU A 85 21.71 -6.76 18.06
CA LEU A 85 22.97 -6.17 17.59
C LEU A 85 23.86 -5.63 18.73
N GLY A 86 23.40 -5.70 19.99
CA GLY A 86 24.11 -5.13 21.14
C GLY A 86 24.18 -3.59 21.13
N ILE A 87 23.29 -2.93 20.38
CA ILE A 87 23.26 -1.47 20.23
C ILE A 87 22.21 -0.90 21.18
N ASN A 88 22.57 0.16 21.90
CA ASN A 88 21.62 0.93 22.72
C ASN A 88 21.23 2.22 21.99
N VAL A 89 19.94 2.35 21.64
CA VAL A 89 19.40 3.48 20.90
C VAL A 89 18.54 4.34 21.81
N ASN A 90 18.67 5.66 21.70
CA ASN A 90 17.87 6.59 22.50
C ASN A 90 16.37 6.43 22.18
N GLU A 91 15.55 6.32 23.22
CA GLU A 91 14.08 6.21 23.10
C GLU A 91 13.46 7.30 22.22
N LYS A 92 14.03 8.52 22.24
CA LYS A 92 13.56 9.63 21.41
C LYS A 92 13.69 9.32 19.91
N ILE A 93 14.78 8.66 19.50
CA ILE A 93 15.02 8.28 18.12
C ILE A 93 14.05 7.19 17.70
N ILE A 94 13.83 6.18 18.55
CA ILE A 94 12.87 5.09 18.29
C ILE A 94 11.46 5.68 18.13
N ASN A 95 11.05 6.58 19.03
CA ASN A 95 9.76 7.25 18.93
C ASN A 95 9.62 8.07 17.63
N LYS A 96 10.68 8.77 17.23
CA LYS A 96 10.70 9.53 15.97
C LYS A 96 10.56 8.61 14.76
N ALA A 97 11.33 7.53 14.69
CA ALA A 97 11.25 6.57 13.60
C ALA A 97 9.86 5.92 13.50
N VAL A 98 9.26 5.51 14.63
CA VAL A 98 7.91 4.94 14.62
C VAL A 98 6.87 5.96 14.15
N SER A 99 6.95 7.21 14.62
CA SER A 99 6.03 8.27 14.21
C SER A 99 6.14 8.63 12.73
N GLU A 100 7.32 8.48 12.12
CA GLU A 100 7.54 8.85 10.71
C GLU A 100 7.38 7.68 9.74
N LEU A 101 7.49 6.43 10.20
CA LEU A 101 7.39 5.22 9.38
C LEU A 101 6.07 4.45 9.58
N ASP A 102 5.20 4.93 10.47
CA ASP A 102 3.82 4.50 10.69
C ASP A 102 3.62 2.98 10.81
N GLY A 103 4.59 2.32 11.47
CA GLY A 103 4.53 0.89 11.77
C GLY A 103 4.68 -0.05 10.57
N ILE A 104 5.03 0.46 9.38
CA ILE A 104 5.28 -0.37 8.21
C ILE A 104 6.60 -1.12 8.42
N VAL A 105 6.48 -2.44 8.58
CA VAL A 105 7.59 -3.34 8.96
C VAL A 105 8.78 -3.19 8.02
N GLY A 106 8.55 -3.10 6.70
CA GLY A 106 9.62 -2.91 5.71
C GLY A 106 10.47 -1.68 5.98
N TRP A 107 9.83 -0.54 6.28
CA TRP A 107 10.54 0.70 6.60
C TRP A 107 11.22 0.65 7.97
N LEU A 108 10.59 0.04 8.97
CA LEU A 108 11.21 -0.16 10.29
C LEU A 108 12.49 -1.01 10.20
N VAL A 109 12.46 -2.10 9.43
CA VAL A 109 13.64 -2.93 9.15
C VAL A 109 14.71 -2.13 8.44
N TYR A 110 14.32 -1.34 7.44
CA TYR A 110 15.28 -0.57 6.66
C TYR A 110 15.97 0.50 7.52
N PHE A 111 15.20 1.20 8.34
CA PHE A 111 15.72 2.13 9.35
C PHE A 111 16.68 1.43 10.31
N GLY A 112 16.27 0.32 10.92
CA GLY A 112 17.10 -0.41 11.88
C GLY A 112 18.46 -0.80 11.29
N LYS A 113 18.48 -1.24 10.03
CA LYS A 113 19.71 -1.58 9.31
C LYS A 113 20.60 -0.37 9.03
N LEU A 114 20.03 0.73 8.52
CA LEU A 114 20.79 1.94 8.21
C LEU A 114 21.30 2.65 9.47
N TYR A 115 20.55 2.56 10.57
CA TYR A 115 20.92 3.18 11.84
C TYR A 115 22.28 2.70 12.37
N VAL A 116 22.65 1.44 12.08
CA VAL A 116 23.95 0.87 12.48
C VAL A 116 25.12 1.68 11.91
N ASP A 117 25.00 2.13 10.66
CA ASP A 117 26.08 2.82 9.95
C ASP A 117 25.95 4.35 10.03
N LYS A 118 24.72 4.86 10.14
CA LYS A 118 24.37 6.28 9.93
C LYS A 118 23.85 6.98 11.17
N GLY A 119 23.49 6.24 12.22
CA GLY A 119 22.86 6.81 13.40
C GLY A 119 21.57 7.57 13.06
N GLU A 120 21.45 8.81 13.56
CA GLU A 120 20.23 9.62 13.41
C GLU A 120 19.88 9.96 11.94
N ASP A 121 20.88 10.06 11.06
CA ASP A 121 20.69 10.36 9.64
C ASP A 121 20.00 9.22 8.87
N ALA A 122 19.95 8.02 9.46
CA ALA A 122 19.32 6.85 8.85
C ALA A 122 17.85 7.08 8.47
N LEU A 123 17.13 7.90 9.24
CA LEU A 123 15.72 8.15 8.98
C LEU A 123 15.49 8.95 7.68
N ASP A 124 16.31 9.98 7.45
CA ASP A 124 16.23 10.76 6.23
C ASP A 124 16.75 9.97 5.02
N GLU A 125 17.74 9.08 5.24
CA GLU A 125 18.21 8.15 4.21
C GLU A 125 17.13 7.12 3.84
N VAL A 126 16.36 6.60 4.79
CA VAL A 126 15.18 5.74 4.53
C VAL A 126 14.16 6.47 3.66
N LYS A 127 13.84 7.73 3.97
CA LYS A 127 12.89 8.51 3.15
C LYS A 127 13.40 8.71 1.72
N SER A 128 14.65 9.10 1.57
CA SER A 128 15.27 9.35 0.26
C SER A 128 15.33 8.07 -0.60
N LEU A 129 15.77 6.96 -0.02
CA LEU A 129 15.86 5.68 -0.73
C LEU A 129 14.49 5.05 -0.95
N GLY A 130 13.61 5.11 0.06
CA GLY A 130 12.22 4.69 -0.04
C GLY A 130 11.46 5.45 -1.13
N ALA A 131 11.68 6.76 -1.25
CA ALA A 131 11.08 7.56 -2.30
C ALA A 131 11.44 7.06 -3.71
N LYS A 132 12.70 6.68 -3.93
CA LYS A 132 13.14 6.09 -5.22
C LYS A 132 12.46 4.76 -5.51
N ILE A 133 12.23 3.93 -4.48
CA ILE A 133 11.56 2.64 -4.61
C ILE A 133 10.09 2.85 -5.02
N VAL A 134 9.35 3.65 -4.25
CA VAL A 134 7.91 3.83 -4.49
C VAL A 134 7.62 4.69 -5.72
N LYS A 135 8.55 5.58 -6.12
CA LYS A 135 8.37 6.44 -7.31
C LYS A 135 8.06 5.65 -8.57
N LYS A 136 8.72 4.50 -8.77
CA LYS A 136 8.46 3.65 -9.94
C LYS A 136 7.02 3.12 -9.94
N GLU A 137 6.54 2.65 -8.79
CA GLU A 137 5.17 2.15 -8.63
C GLU A 137 4.14 3.27 -8.84
N LEU A 138 4.43 4.47 -8.32
CA LEU A 138 3.60 5.65 -8.50
C LEU A 138 3.55 6.10 -9.95
N ASP A 139 4.68 6.14 -10.67
CA ASP A 139 4.72 6.49 -12.09
C ASP A 139 3.88 5.50 -12.93
N GLU A 140 4.04 4.20 -12.68
CA GLU A 140 3.24 3.16 -13.34
C GLU A 140 1.73 3.32 -13.04
N ALA A 141 1.37 3.62 -11.80
CA ALA A 141 -0.02 3.83 -11.43
C ALA A 141 -0.59 5.13 -12.00
N PHE A 142 0.13 6.25 -11.88
CA PHE A 142 -0.29 7.59 -12.29
C PHE A 142 -0.44 7.70 -13.81
N SER A 143 0.30 6.89 -14.57
CA SER A 143 0.10 6.78 -16.02
C SER A 143 -1.33 6.37 -16.42
N ARG A 144 -2.08 5.71 -15.52
CA ARG A 144 -3.43 5.20 -15.79
C ARG A 144 -4.53 6.27 -15.70
N SER A 145 -4.28 7.40 -15.03
CA SER A 145 -5.20 8.54 -15.02
C SER A 145 -4.48 9.87 -14.75
N PRO A 146 -4.76 10.93 -15.54
CA PRO A 146 -4.17 12.25 -15.31
C PRO A 146 -4.59 12.89 -13.98
N TYR A 147 -5.60 12.37 -13.29
CA TYR A 147 -6.09 12.92 -12.03
C TYR A 147 -5.47 12.26 -10.79
N TYR A 148 -4.80 11.10 -10.92
CA TYR A 148 -4.24 10.40 -9.76
C TYR A 148 -3.21 11.25 -9.03
N THR A 149 -2.27 11.86 -9.75
CA THR A 149 -1.27 12.75 -9.16
C THR A 149 -1.93 13.91 -8.41
N LEU A 150 -2.95 14.55 -8.99
CA LEU A 150 -3.65 15.67 -8.36
C LEU A 150 -4.42 15.26 -7.10
N ILE A 151 -5.09 14.10 -7.13
CA ILE A 151 -5.80 13.54 -5.97
C ILE A 151 -4.80 13.20 -4.86
N MET A 152 -3.71 12.51 -5.21
CA MET A 152 -2.67 12.13 -4.25
C MET A 152 -2.01 13.35 -3.63
N LYS A 153 -1.68 14.39 -4.41
CA LYS A 153 -1.18 15.68 -3.88
C LYS A 153 -2.16 16.32 -2.90
N ALA A 154 -3.44 16.40 -3.26
CA ALA A 154 -4.45 16.98 -2.38
C ALA A 154 -4.49 16.29 -1.02
N ILE A 155 -4.44 14.95 -1.02
CA ILE A 155 -4.45 14.13 0.20
C ILE A 155 -3.12 14.31 0.97
N ALA A 156 -1.99 14.23 0.28
CA ALA A 156 -0.66 14.37 0.87
C ALA A 156 -0.49 15.71 1.60
N THR A 157 -0.83 16.82 0.94
CA THR A 157 -0.70 18.18 1.49
C THR A 157 -1.58 18.39 2.73
N LEU A 158 -2.79 17.86 2.72
CA LEU A 158 -3.73 18.03 3.85
C LEU A 158 -3.51 17.02 4.98
N GLY A 159 -2.79 15.93 4.73
CA GLY A 159 -2.62 14.80 5.65
C GLY A 159 -3.89 13.93 5.77
N LYS A 160 -5.02 14.55 6.10
CA LYS A 160 -6.36 13.97 6.05
C LYS A 160 -7.29 14.87 5.24
N ALA A 161 -7.74 14.39 4.08
CA ALA A 161 -8.55 15.17 3.17
C ALA A 161 -9.99 14.67 3.13
N ARG A 162 -10.97 15.58 3.19
CA ARG A 162 -12.37 15.24 2.89
C ARG A 162 -12.61 15.26 1.40
N TRP A 163 -13.66 14.56 0.95
CA TRP A 163 -14.09 14.55 -0.46
C TRP A 163 -14.12 15.94 -1.11
N LYS A 164 -14.73 16.93 -0.44
CA LYS A 164 -14.83 18.30 -0.94
C LYS A 164 -13.46 18.96 -1.13
N ASN A 165 -12.49 18.66 -0.27
CA ASN A 165 -11.13 19.21 -0.37
C ASN A 165 -10.44 18.68 -1.62
N ILE A 166 -10.55 17.37 -1.88
CA ILE A 166 -9.98 16.72 -3.07
C ILE A 166 -10.58 17.30 -4.34
N VAL A 167 -11.92 17.38 -4.43
CA VAL A 167 -12.60 17.93 -5.60
C VAL A 167 -12.20 19.37 -5.87
N ASN A 168 -12.19 20.22 -4.82
CA ASN A 168 -11.79 21.61 -4.95
C ASN A 168 -10.35 21.76 -5.42
N TYR A 169 -9.43 20.96 -4.87
CA TYR A 169 -8.01 20.97 -5.26
C TYR A 169 -7.84 20.59 -6.73
N VAL A 170 -8.47 19.50 -7.17
CA VAL A 170 -8.39 19.03 -8.58
C VAL A 170 -8.95 20.08 -9.54
N ILE A 171 -10.09 20.71 -9.22
CA ILE A 171 -10.67 21.77 -10.06
C ILE A 171 -9.75 22.99 -10.13
N ALA A 172 -9.18 23.41 -8.99
CA ALA A 172 -8.27 24.55 -8.94
C ALA A 172 -7.00 24.33 -9.78
N GLN A 173 -6.41 23.13 -9.71
CA GLN A 173 -5.20 22.80 -10.46
C GLN A 173 -5.44 22.59 -11.97
N THR A 174 -6.61 22.06 -12.35
CA THR A 174 -6.91 21.77 -13.76
C THR A 174 -7.52 22.95 -14.53
N GLY A 175 -8.01 23.98 -13.84
CA GLY A 175 -8.68 25.14 -14.46
C GLY A 175 -10.00 24.81 -15.17
N ARG A 176 -10.51 23.57 -15.04
CA ARG A 176 -11.75 23.11 -15.69
C ARG A 176 -12.59 22.27 -14.74
N LYS A 177 -13.90 22.18 -15.02
CA LYS A 177 -14.78 21.27 -14.28
C LYS A 177 -14.46 19.82 -14.63
N VAL A 178 -14.07 19.05 -13.63
CA VAL A 178 -13.98 17.59 -13.69
C VAL A 178 -15.26 17.01 -13.07
N THR A 179 -15.80 15.94 -13.65
CA THR A 179 -17.03 15.33 -13.13
C THR A 179 -16.76 14.62 -11.80
N ASN A 180 -17.72 14.69 -10.88
CA ASN A 180 -17.65 13.96 -9.60
C ASN A 180 -17.50 12.44 -9.83
N ALA A 181 -18.10 11.90 -10.89
CA ALA A 181 -17.98 10.49 -11.25
C ALA A 181 -16.53 10.09 -11.58
N THR A 182 -15.80 10.92 -12.33
CA THR A 182 -14.39 10.66 -12.66
C THR A 182 -13.52 10.68 -11.41
N ILE A 183 -13.61 11.72 -10.56
CA ILE A 183 -12.83 11.79 -9.32
C ILE A 183 -13.20 10.64 -8.39
N SER A 184 -14.47 10.26 -8.32
CA SER A 184 -14.92 9.17 -7.45
C SER A 184 -14.40 7.82 -7.91
N ARG A 185 -14.39 7.56 -9.23
CA ARG A 185 -13.82 6.34 -9.80
C ARG A 185 -12.32 6.29 -9.51
N ASP A 186 -11.63 7.39 -9.75
CA ASP A 186 -10.19 7.45 -9.64
C ASP A 186 -9.73 7.29 -8.18
N LEU A 187 -10.43 7.93 -7.24
CA LEU A 187 -10.21 7.75 -5.81
C LEU A 187 -10.50 6.32 -5.35
N LYS A 188 -11.57 5.69 -5.87
CA LYS A 188 -11.87 4.28 -5.57
C LYS A 188 -10.76 3.35 -6.07
N ASN A 189 -10.18 3.63 -7.24
CA ASN A 189 -9.06 2.85 -7.77
C ASN A 189 -7.80 3.01 -6.90
N LEU A 190 -7.47 4.24 -6.47
CA LEU A 190 -6.34 4.48 -5.56
C LEU A 190 -6.51 3.74 -4.22
N ILE A 191 -7.75 3.65 -3.71
CA ILE A 191 -8.07 2.83 -2.52
C ILE A 191 -7.86 1.35 -2.80
N LYS A 192 -8.32 0.85 -3.95
CA LYS A 192 -8.14 -0.57 -4.33
C LYS A 192 -6.67 -0.96 -4.51
N MET A 193 -5.84 -0.03 -4.99
CA MET A 193 -4.39 -0.18 -5.11
C MET A 193 -3.67 -0.14 -3.75
N GLY A 194 -4.35 0.30 -2.68
CA GLY A 194 -3.75 0.43 -1.36
C GLY A 194 -2.97 1.74 -1.13
N PHE A 195 -2.95 2.67 -2.10
CA PHE A 195 -2.26 3.96 -1.92
C PHE A 195 -3.02 4.92 -0.98
N VAL A 196 -4.34 4.78 -0.90
CA VAL A 196 -5.21 5.65 -0.11
C VAL A 196 -6.08 4.81 0.81
N GLU A 197 -6.15 5.21 2.08
CA GLU A 197 -7.09 4.68 3.04
C GLU A 197 -8.23 5.66 3.27
N LYS A 198 -9.43 5.13 3.54
CA LYS A 198 -10.61 5.92 3.89
C LYS A 198 -10.99 5.64 5.34
N GLU A 199 -10.92 6.68 6.17
CA GLU A 199 -11.33 6.66 7.57
C GLU A 199 -12.58 7.53 7.72
N GLY A 200 -13.76 6.92 7.80
CA GLY A 200 -15.03 7.65 7.88
C GLY A 200 -15.27 8.53 6.64
N ASN A 201 -15.18 9.85 6.81
CA ASN A 201 -15.37 10.84 5.73
C ASN A 201 -14.05 11.45 5.22
N GLU A 202 -12.91 10.96 5.70
CA GLU A 202 -11.57 11.46 5.38
C GLU A 202 -10.76 10.39 4.64
N TYR A 203 -9.84 10.86 3.81
CA TYR A 203 -8.90 10.07 3.03
C TYR A 203 -7.48 10.43 3.47
N LYS A 204 -6.63 9.42 3.63
CA LYS A 204 -5.20 9.57 3.95
C LYS A 204 -4.38 8.67 3.02
N ILE A 205 -3.11 9.01 2.80
CA ILE A 205 -2.19 8.09 2.12
C ILE A 205 -1.82 6.99 3.10
N ALA A 206 -1.84 5.74 2.64
CA ALA A 206 -1.61 4.56 3.48
C ALA A 206 -0.16 4.46 3.98
N ASP A 207 0.80 4.87 3.16
CA ASP A 207 2.23 4.76 3.45
C ASP A 207 2.87 6.17 3.58
N PRO A 208 3.55 6.48 4.70
CA PRO A 208 4.20 7.78 4.90
C PRO A 208 5.33 8.06 3.89
N ILE A 209 6.01 7.04 3.35
CA ILE A 209 7.02 7.18 2.30
C ILE A 209 6.36 7.52 0.97
N ILE A 210 5.20 6.94 0.65
CA ILE A 210 4.41 7.37 -0.51
C ILE A 210 4.01 8.84 -0.35
N ARG A 211 3.52 9.23 0.84
CA ARG A 211 3.16 10.63 1.12
C ARG A 211 4.35 11.56 0.94
N TYR A 212 5.50 11.21 1.49
CA TYR A 212 6.75 11.96 1.34
C TYR A 212 7.12 12.12 -0.15
N THR A 213 7.10 11.02 -0.91
CA THR A 213 7.42 11.03 -2.35
C THR A 213 6.48 11.93 -3.14
N VAL A 214 5.17 11.87 -2.86
CA VAL A 214 4.18 12.75 -3.52
C VAL A 214 4.43 14.23 -3.24
N LEU A 215 4.96 14.58 -2.05
CA LEU A 215 5.25 15.97 -1.70
C LEU A 215 6.56 16.49 -2.31
N GLU A 216 7.57 15.64 -2.43
CA GLU A 216 8.91 16.04 -2.87
C GLU A 216 9.11 15.93 -4.39
N GLU A 217 8.47 14.95 -5.04
CA GLU A 217 8.78 14.57 -6.44
C GLU A 217 7.69 14.94 -7.44
N TYR A 218 6.48 15.28 -6.98
CA TYR A 218 5.35 15.62 -7.84
C TYR A 218 4.88 17.05 -7.60
#